data_AF-A0A7D4FUG0-F1
#
_entry.id   AF-A0A7D4FUG0-F1
#
_cell.length_a   1.000
_cell.length_b   1.000
_cell.length_c   1.000
_cell.angle_alpha   90.00
_cell.angle_beta   90.00
_cell.angle_gamma   90.00
#
_symmetry.space_group_name_H-M   'P 1'
#
loop_
_entity.id
_entity.type
_entity.pdbx_description
1 polymer ?
#
loop_
_entity_poly.entity_id
_entity_poly.type
_entity_poly.pdbx_seq_one_letter_code
_entity_poly.pdbx_strand_id
1 'polypeptide(L)'
;MRNIFKYIPMVTLGQILGTVVGFPLLCFLINIFYYSNKYNDDAEQYYKKYMNNSYDIEVAMPEEKSQCYLKNQDEDALTSETFRTRIDNNYFSNPDGVYMPFYSGKYKKYFSIMCFLGLQDMWWPYGMKVILTVNRDDTNNPEYGTKENPVPVLKDVGVDESIRDYDKDYDKAYMDSFYRENVVRYLKYKMSKSEFKRRFKNKE
;
A
#
# COMPACT_ATOMS: atom_id res chain seq x y z
N MET A 1 2.88 -21.70 -54.30
CA MET A 1 3.29 -20.90 -53.12
C MET A 1 4.81 -20.85 -53.06
N ARG A 2 5.43 -19.68 -53.26
CA ARG A 2 6.89 -19.53 -53.16
C ARG A 2 7.33 -19.79 -51.71
N ASN A 3 8.34 -20.63 -51.51
CA ASN A 3 8.84 -21.03 -50.19
C ASN A 3 9.58 -19.85 -49.53
N ILE A 4 8.83 -18.99 -48.81
CA ILE A 4 9.31 -17.74 -48.19
C ILE A 4 10.44 -18.02 -47.19
N PHE A 5 10.44 -19.21 -46.58
CA PHE A 5 11.47 -19.69 -45.65
C PHE A 5 12.89 -19.81 -46.25
N LYS A 6 13.04 -19.87 -47.60
CA LYS A 6 14.36 -19.98 -48.24
C LYS A 6 15.15 -18.66 -48.24
N TYR A 7 14.50 -17.54 -47.95
CA TYR A 7 15.10 -16.19 -48.01
C TYR A 7 15.27 -15.54 -46.63
N ILE A 8 14.82 -16.18 -45.56
CA ILE A 8 14.96 -15.67 -44.19
C ILE A 8 16.18 -16.39 -43.56
N PRO A 9 17.22 -15.66 -43.13
CA PRO A 9 18.36 -16.28 -42.45
C PRO A 9 17.89 -17.09 -41.24
N MET A 10 18.49 -18.26 -41.00
CA MET A 10 18.15 -19.12 -39.85
C MET A 10 18.26 -18.36 -38.51
N VAL A 11 19.22 -17.44 -38.42
CA VAL A 11 19.38 -16.51 -37.29
C VAL A 11 18.15 -15.63 -37.12
N THR A 12 17.60 -15.07 -38.20
CA THR A 12 16.38 -14.24 -38.18
C THR A 12 15.14 -15.06 -37.78
N LEU A 13 15.02 -16.31 -38.25
CA LEU A 13 13.96 -17.21 -37.77
C LEU A 13 14.08 -17.50 -36.28
N GLY A 14 15.29 -17.74 -35.79
CA GLY A 14 15.57 -17.91 -34.36
C GLY A 14 15.21 -16.67 -33.52
N GLN A 15 15.53 -15.47 -34.01
CA GLN A 15 15.16 -14.21 -33.37
C GLN A 15 13.64 -14.01 -33.33
N ILE A 16 12.93 -14.31 -34.42
CA ILE A 16 11.46 -14.22 -34.48
C ILE A 16 10.84 -15.20 -33.50
N LEU A 17 11.27 -16.47 -33.48
CA LEU A 17 10.76 -17.48 -32.55
C LEU A 17 11.05 -17.12 -31.09
N GLY A 18 12.27 -16.67 -30.79
CA GLY A 18 12.65 -16.22 -29.46
C GLY A 18 11.80 -15.04 -28.97
N THR A 19 11.53 -14.07 -29.84
CA THR A 19 10.78 -12.85 -29.48
C THR A 19 9.27 -13.09 -29.41
N VAL A 20 8.70 -13.84 -30.36
CA VAL A 20 7.24 -14.05 -30.45
C VAL A 20 6.76 -15.18 -29.55
N VAL A 21 7.59 -16.18 -29.27
CA VAL A 21 7.21 -17.35 -28.46
C VAL A 21 7.98 -17.37 -27.14
N GLY A 22 9.31 -17.31 -27.20
CA GLY A 22 10.17 -17.44 -26.03
C GLY A 22 9.91 -16.36 -24.98
N PHE A 23 9.91 -15.10 -25.38
CA PHE A 23 9.74 -13.97 -24.46
C PHE A 23 8.32 -13.91 -23.83
N PRO A 24 7.21 -14.05 -24.59
CA PRO A 24 5.88 -14.13 -23.99
C PRO A 24 5.71 -15.33 -23.04
N LEU A 25 6.28 -16.49 -23.38
CA LEU A 25 6.26 -17.65 -22.50
C LEU A 25 7.03 -17.36 -21.20
N LEU A 26 8.20 -16.73 -21.27
CA LEU A 26 8.94 -16.32 -20.08
C LEU A 26 8.12 -15.36 -19.21
N CYS A 27 7.50 -14.33 -19.80
CA CYS A 27 6.64 -13.40 -19.06
C CYS A 27 5.45 -14.11 -18.40
N PHE A 28 4.84 -15.06 -19.12
CA PHE A 28 3.76 -15.89 -18.59
C PHE A 28 4.21 -16.74 -17.38
N LEU A 29 5.37 -17.39 -17.48
CA LEU A 29 5.93 -18.16 -16.37
C LEU A 29 6.27 -17.26 -15.16
N ILE A 30 6.83 -16.07 -15.38
CA ILE A 30 7.09 -15.12 -14.29
C ILE A 30 5.77 -14.70 -13.61
N ASN A 31 4.73 -14.43 -14.39
CA ASN A 31 3.41 -14.09 -13.84
C ASN A 31 2.84 -15.23 -12.99
N ILE A 32 2.97 -16.48 -13.45
CA ILE A 32 2.47 -17.66 -12.75
C ILE A 32 3.27 -18.02 -11.51
N PHE A 33 4.60 -17.96 -11.54
CA PHE A 33 5.41 -18.47 -10.44
C PHE A 33 5.79 -17.39 -9.42
N TYR A 34 6.07 -16.18 -9.89
CA TYR A 34 6.50 -15.08 -9.02
C TYR A 34 5.32 -14.22 -8.60
N TYR A 35 4.61 -13.60 -9.55
CA TYR A 35 3.61 -12.59 -9.20
C TYR A 35 2.35 -13.15 -8.55
N SER A 36 1.90 -14.35 -8.94
CA SER A 36 0.79 -15.05 -8.28
C SER A 36 1.02 -15.33 -6.79
N ASN A 37 2.28 -15.35 -6.36
CA ASN A 37 2.71 -15.64 -5.01
C ASN A 37 3.53 -14.48 -4.44
N LYS A 38 3.44 -13.27 -4.99
CA LYS A 38 4.22 -12.13 -4.51
C LYS A 38 3.62 -11.51 -3.24
N TYR A 39 2.31 -11.53 -3.12
CA TYR A 39 1.55 -10.83 -2.07
C TYR A 39 0.82 -11.79 -1.12
N ASN A 40 0.15 -11.25 -0.10
CA ASN A 40 -0.66 -12.04 0.84
C ASN A 40 -2.08 -12.19 0.29
N ASP A 41 -2.30 -13.15 -0.60
CA ASP A 41 -3.58 -13.27 -1.33
C ASP A 41 -4.79 -13.63 -0.47
N ASP A 42 -4.55 -14.16 0.73
CA ASP A 42 -5.59 -14.47 1.71
C ASP A 42 -5.82 -13.34 2.75
N ALA A 43 -5.23 -12.15 2.54
CA ALA A 43 -5.39 -10.99 3.41
C ALA A 43 -6.85 -10.63 3.73
N GLU A 44 -7.76 -10.80 2.75
CA GLU A 44 -9.19 -10.53 2.92
C GLU A 44 -9.85 -11.39 4.00
N GLN A 45 -9.28 -12.55 4.36
CA GLN A 45 -9.83 -13.39 5.42
C GLN A 45 -9.55 -12.83 6.82
N TYR A 46 -8.54 -11.96 6.95
CA TYR A 46 -8.00 -11.52 8.24
C TYR A 46 -8.28 -10.05 8.57
N TYR A 47 -8.93 -9.28 7.68
CA TYR A 47 -9.18 -7.85 7.93
C TYR A 47 -9.96 -7.62 9.23
N LYS A 48 -10.97 -8.46 9.53
CA LYS A 48 -11.76 -8.33 10.77
C LYS A 48 -10.90 -8.48 12.01
N LYS A 49 -9.97 -9.45 12.01
CA LYS A 49 -9.05 -9.67 13.13
C LYS A 49 -8.13 -8.46 13.32
N TYR A 50 -7.63 -7.88 12.24
CA TYR A 50 -6.82 -6.65 12.29
C TYR A 50 -7.64 -5.47 12.81
N MET A 51 -8.83 -5.22 12.25
CA MET A 51 -9.71 -4.12 12.64
C MET A 51 -10.15 -4.22 14.10
N ASN A 52 -10.54 -5.41 14.57
CA ASN A 52 -10.94 -5.63 15.96
C ASN A 52 -9.79 -5.44 16.96
N ASN A 53 -8.54 -5.57 16.51
CA ASN A 53 -7.34 -5.29 17.32
C ASN A 53 -6.83 -3.84 17.15
N SER A 54 -7.65 -2.96 16.59
CA SER A 54 -7.31 -1.55 16.40
C SER A 54 -8.04 -0.66 17.40
N TYR A 55 -7.50 0.53 17.61
CA TYR A 55 -8.03 1.53 18.52
C TYR A 55 -7.70 2.94 18.02
N ASP A 56 -8.44 3.89 18.56
CA ASP A 56 -8.38 5.28 18.14
C ASP A 56 -7.45 6.08 19.06
N ILE A 57 -6.63 6.93 18.44
CA ILE A 57 -5.76 7.89 19.13
C ILE A 57 -6.01 9.29 18.60
N GLU A 58 -5.98 10.28 19.48
CA GLU A 58 -6.10 11.68 19.09
C GLU A 58 -4.72 12.32 18.89
N VAL A 59 -4.52 12.91 17.72
CA VAL A 59 -3.28 13.54 17.28
C VAL A 59 -3.56 14.95 16.76
N ALA A 60 -2.78 15.92 17.24
CA ALA A 60 -2.66 17.21 16.59
C ALA A 60 -1.63 17.08 15.46
N MET A 61 -2.08 17.24 14.22
CA MET A 61 -1.22 17.10 13.05
C MET A 61 -0.29 18.31 12.94
N PRO A 62 0.98 18.11 12.57
CA PRO A 62 1.88 19.22 12.29
C PRO A 62 1.40 20.08 11.11
N GLU A 63 1.86 21.33 11.06
CA GLU A 63 1.71 22.19 9.88
C GLU A 63 2.41 21.59 8.66
N GLU A 64 1.90 21.85 7.45
CA GLU A 64 2.40 21.22 6.21
C GLU A 64 3.93 21.34 6.04
N LYS A 65 4.49 22.51 6.36
CA LYS A 65 5.94 22.81 6.24
C LYS A 65 6.78 22.30 7.41
N SER A 66 6.17 21.62 8.38
CA SER A 66 6.85 21.16 9.59
C SER A 66 7.89 20.09 9.27
N GLN A 67 9.04 20.19 9.94
CA GLN A 67 10.07 19.16 9.93
C GLN A 67 9.61 17.85 10.62
N CYS A 68 8.40 17.79 11.18
CA CYS A 68 7.84 16.52 11.67
C CYS A 68 7.45 15.56 10.53
N TYR A 69 7.21 16.05 9.31
CA TYR A 69 6.94 15.19 8.15
C TYR A 69 8.23 14.69 7.53
N LEU A 70 8.31 13.40 7.21
CA LEU A 70 9.54 12.84 6.62
C LEU A 70 9.85 13.46 5.25
N LYS A 71 8.82 13.72 4.43
CA LYS A 71 8.98 14.38 3.12
C LYS A 71 9.68 15.74 3.18
N ASN A 72 9.62 16.42 4.34
CA ASN A 72 10.22 17.74 4.52
C ASN A 72 11.65 17.66 5.10
N GLN A 73 12.04 16.48 5.58
CA GLN A 73 13.40 16.20 6.05
C GLN A 73 14.26 15.53 4.98
N ASP A 74 13.62 14.75 4.10
CA ASP A 74 14.24 13.82 3.19
C ASP A 74 13.41 13.74 1.91
N GLU A 75 13.99 14.18 0.79
CA GLU A 75 13.33 14.18 -0.53
C GLU A 75 13.08 12.75 -1.02
N ASP A 76 13.85 11.77 -0.54
CA ASP A 76 13.72 10.35 -0.89
C ASP A 76 12.73 9.61 0.04
N ALA A 77 12.05 10.32 0.96
CA ALA A 77 11.06 9.72 1.82
C ALA A 77 9.94 9.05 1.00
N LEU A 78 9.64 7.79 1.32
CA LEU A 78 8.62 7.02 0.61
C LEU A 78 7.22 7.58 0.89
N THR A 79 6.70 8.41 -0.02
CA THR A 79 5.33 8.97 0.03
C THR A 79 4.35 8.25 -0.88
N SER A 80 4.83 7.36 -1.74
CA SER A 80 3.99 6.53 -2.60
C SER A 80 4.70 5.26 -3.03
N GLU A 81 3.94 4.19 -3.27
CA GLU A 81 4.46 2.91 -3.76
C GLU A 81 3.46 2.28 -4.74
N THR A 82 3.97 1.69 -5.83
CA THR A 82 3.15 0.93 -6.79
C THR A 82 3.45 -0.56 -6.68
N PHE A 83 2.40 -1.35 -6.48
CA PHE A 83 2.47 -2.78 -6.26
C PHE A 83 2.30 -3.55 -7.55
N ARG A 84 3.41 -3.81 -8.25
CA ARG A 84 3.36 -4.59 -9.50
C ARG A 84 2.80 -5.99 -9.25
N THR A 85 1.68 -6.32 -9.90
CA THR A 85 0.96 -7.61 -9.78
C THR A 85 1.16 -8.54 -10.97
N ARG A 86 1.73 -8.05 -12.07
CA ARG A 86 2.11 -8.86 -13.25
C ARG A 86 3.09 -8.08 -14.13
N ILE A 87 3.78 -8.79 -15.01
CA ILE A 87 4.46 -8.23 -16.17
C ILE A 87 3.40 -8.00 -17.23
N ASP A 88 2.99 -6.74 -17.37
CA ASP A 88 2.19 -6.24 -18.48
C ASP A 88 2.70 -4.85 -18.90
N ASN A 89 2.14 -4.33 -19.99
CA ASN A 89 2.46 -2.99 -20.49
C ASN A 89 1.59 -1.90 -19.83
N ASN A 90 0.82 -2.21 -18.78
CA ASN A 90 -0.12 -1.27 -18.16
C ASN A 90 0.26 -1.00 -16.71
N TYR A 91 1.25 -0.12 -16.52
CA TYR A 91 1.72 0.30 -15.20
C TYR A 91 0.58 0.82 -14.31
N PHE A 92 -0.34 1.61 -14.89
CA PHE A 92 -1.47 2.23 -14.19
C PHE A 92 -2.55 1.23 -13.74
N SER A 93 -2.47 -0.04 -14.17
CA SER A 93 -3.36 -1.09 -13.67
C SER A 93 -2.92 -1.69 -12.34
N ASN A 94 -1.71 -1.36 -11.88
CA ASN A 94 -1.21 -1.88 -10.62
C ASN A 94 -1.80 -1.09 -9.45
N PRO A 95 -2.19 -1.77 -8.35
CA PRO A 95 -2.54 -1.10 -7.12
C PRO A 95 -1.39 -0.21 -6.65
N ASP A 96 -1.73 0.93 -6.07
CA ASP A 96 -0.81 1.87 -5.48
C ASP A 96 -1.21 2.19 -4.04
N GLY A 97 -0.28 2.78 -3.31
CA GLY A 97 -0.50 3.32 -1.98
C GLY A 97 0.20 4.67 -1.86
N VAL A 98 -0.44 5.60 -1.16
CA VAL A 98 0.08 6.94 -0.87
C VAL A 98 0.19 7.09 0.64
N TYR A 99 1.27 7.71 1.08
CA TYR A 99 1.71 7.72 2.47
C TYR A 99 2.03 9.12 2.95
N MET A 100 1.55 9.44 4.16
CA MET A 100 1.94 10.62 4.93
C MET A 100 2.71 10.19 6.18
N PRO A 101 4.01 9.89 6.08
CA PRO A 101 4.80 9.61 7.27
C PRO A 101 5.13 10.89 8.05
N PHE A 102 4.85 10.88 9.35
CA PHE A 102 5.07 12.00 10.25
C PHE A 102 5.42 11.56 11.67
N TYR A 103 6.18 12.39 12.38
CA TYR A 103 6.49 12.20 13.78
C TYR A 103 5.42 12.82 14.68
N SER A 104 4.91 12.05 15.65
CA SER A 104 4.07 12.59 16.71
C SER A 104 4.86 12.77 18.00
N GLY A 105 5.05 14.03 18.43
CA GLY A 105 5.74 14.34 19.68
C GLY A 105 5.03 13.78 20.92
N LYS A 106 3.69 13.71 20.90
CA LYS A 106 2.86 13.17 22.00
C LYS A 106 3.13 11.69 22.26
N TYR A 107 3.21 10.90 21.19
CA TYR A 107 3.41 9.44 21.27
C TYR A 107 4.88 9.02 21.10
N LYS A 108 5.77 9.96 20.76
CA LYS A 108 7.20 9.74 20.49
C LYS A 108 7.45 8.65 19.45
N LYS A 109 6.57 8.55 18.45
CA LYS A 109 6.60 7.55 17.38
C LYS A 109 6.31 8.21 16.04
N TYR A 110 6.83 7.62 14.98
CA TYR A 110 6.42 7.92 13.61
C TYR A 110 5.14 7.15 13.27
N PHE A 111 4.20 7.84 12.65
CA PHE A 111 2.98 7.27 12.09
C PHE A 111 2.95 7.55 10.59
N SER A 112 2.17 6.78 9.84
CA SER A 112 1.95 7.03 8.43
C SER A 112 0.49 6.85 8.09
N ILE A 113 -0.19 7.94 7.73
CA ILE A 113 -1.53 7.84 7.12
C ILE A 113 -1.34 7.23 5.74
N MET A 114 -1.99 6.09 5.50
CA MET A 114 -1.87 5.36 4.24
C MET A 114 -3.22 5.28 3.56
N CYS A 115 -3.26 5.63 2.27
CA CYS A 115 -4.41 5.43 1.41
C CYS A 115 -4.03 4.51 0.25
N PHE A 116 -4.83 3.47 0.02
CA PHE A 116 -4.64 2.51 -1.07
C PHE A 116 -5.78 2.52 -2.10
N LEU A 117 -6.74 3.44 -1.98
CA LEU A 117 -7.90 3.56 -2.85
C LEU A 117 -7.71 4.58 -3.99
N GLY A 118 -6.80 5.54 -3.78
CA GLY A 118 -6.41 6.55 -4.77
C GLY A 118 -6.18 7.90 -4.11
N LEU A 119 -5.48 8.80 -4.81
CA LEU A 119 -5.20 10.17 -4.34
C LEU A 119 -6.48 10.99 -4.08
N GLN A 120 -7.54 10.74 -4.85
CA GLN A 120 -8.83 11.43 -4.72
C GLN A 120 -9.53 11.16 -3.39
N ASP A 121 -9.26 10.02 -2.76
CA ASP A 121 -9.86 9.62 -1.48
C ASP A 121 -8.98 10.02 -0.28
N MET A 122 -7.85 10.69 -0.53
CA MET A 122 -6.89 11.12 0.48
C MET A 122 -6.96 12.63 0.69
N TRP A 123 -7.18 13.03 1.94
CA TRP A 123 -7.00 14.41 2.36
C TRP A 123 -5.84 14.48 3.36
N TRP A 124 -5.09 15.58 3.32
CA TRP A 124 -3.94 15.78 4.18
C TRP A 124 -4.35 16.71 5.33
N PRO A 125 -4.59 16.19 6.54
CA PRO A 125 -5.10 16.97 7.67
C PRO A 125 -4.02 17.86 8.31
N TYR A 126 -3.29 18.65 7.53
CA TYR A 126 -2.23 19.53 8.03
C TYR A 126 -2.78 20.55 9.04
N GLY A 127 -2.13 20.68 10.20
CA GLY A 127 -2.54 21.60 11.27
C GLY A 127 -3.85 21.23 11.98
N MET A 128 -4.52 20.14 11.60
CA MET A 128 -5.82 19.75 12.16
C MET A 128 -5.67 18.80 13.35
N LYS A 129 -6.69 18.72 14.21
CA LYS A 129 -6.85 17.62 15.16
C LYS A 129 -7.61 16.48 14.52
N VAL A 130 -7.05 15.28 14.62
CA VAL A 130 -7.60 14.08 14.01
C VAL A 130 -7.60 12.90 14.97
N ILE A 131 -8.54 12.00 14.76
CA ILE A 131 -8.57 10.67 15.32
C ILE A 131 -7.97 9.72 14.30
N LEU A 132 -6.89 9.04 14.68
CA LEU A 132 -6.22 8.04 13.88
C LEU A 132 -6.54 6.65 14.42
N THR A 133 -6.93 5.72 13.56
CA THR A 133 -7.10 4.32 13.94
C THR A 133 -5.83 3.54 13.67
N VAL A 134 -5.24 3.03 14.74
CA VAL A 134 -3.97 2.31 14.75
C VAL A 134 -4.15 0.90 15.33
N ASN A 135 -3.33 -0.04 14.89
CA ASN A 135 -3.38 -1.41 15.40
C ASN A 135 -2.55 -1.57 16.69
N ARG A 136 -3.05 -2.36 17.65
CA ARG A 136 -2.33 -2.65 18.91
C ARG A 136 -1.02 -3.39 18.67
N ASP A 137 -0.98 -4.35 17.75
CA ASP A 137 0.24 -5.11 17.47
C ASP A 137 1.29 -4.22 16.81
N ASP A 138 0.89 -3.29 15.93
CA ASP A 138 1.79 -2.33 15.29
C ASP A 138 2.35 -1.31 16.30
N THR A 139 1.48 -0.77 17.16
CA THR A 139 1.89 0.25 18.13
C THR A 139 2.78 -0.31 19.25
N ASN A 140 2.59 -1.57 19.64
CA ASN A 140 3.39 -2.23 20.68
C ASN A 140 4.66 -2.91 20.16
N ASN A 141 4.80 -3.11 18.84
CA ASN A 141 6.01 -3.69 18.26
C ASN A 141 7.13 -2.64 18.21
N PRO A 142 8.31 -2.89 18.81
CA PRO A 142 9.46 -1.98 18.73
C PRO A 142 10.03 -1.80 17.31
N GLU A 143 9.75 -2.73 16.38
CA GLU A 143 10.12 -2.58 14.97
C GLU A 143 9.29 -1.51 14.25
N TYR A 144 8.20 -1.03 14.86
CA TYR A 144 7.30 -0.02 14.32
C TYR A 144 7.39 1.29 15.11
N GLY A 145 7.04 2.38 14.43
CA GLY A 145 7.12 3.73 14.99
C GLY A 145 8.47 4.39 14.79
N THR A 146 9.34 3.82 13.95
CA THR A 146 10.61 4.40 13.51
C THR A 146 10.45 5.19 12.22
N LYS A 147 11.48 5.95 11.83
CA LYS A 147 11.49 6.70 10.56
C LYS A 147 11.35 5.75 9.36
N GLU A 148 11.97 4.59 9.43
CA GLU A 148 12.01 3.58 8.37
C GLU A 148 10.75 2.71 8.34
N ASN A 149 10.08 2.54 9.48
CA ASN A 149 8.86 1.73 9.61
C ASN A 149 7.84 2.43 10.51
N PRO A 150 7.18 3.49 10.01
CA PRO A 150 6.15 4.20 10.76
C PRO A 150 4.95 3.28 11.07
N VAL A 151 4.25 3.55 12.17
CA VAL A 151 3.00 2.85 12.50
C VAL A 151 1.96 3.14 11.41
N PRO A 152 1.37 2.12 10.77
CA PRO A 152 0.32 2.31 9.78
C PRO A 152 -0.94 2.92 10.41
N VAL A 153 -1.49 3.92 9.73
CA VAL A 153 -2.79 4.51 10.02
C VAL A 153 -3.65 4.33 8.78
N LEU A 154 -4.72 3.55 8.92
CA LEU A 154 -5.55 3.08 7.80
C LEU A 154 -6.97 3.67 7.81
N LYS A 155 -7.25 4.51 8.80
CA LYS A 155 -8.45 5.35 8.89
C LYS A 155 -8.11 6.57 9.73
N ASP A 156 -8.49 7.73 9.22
CA ASP A 156 -8.41 9.02 9.89
C ASP A 156 -9.74 9.78 9.74
N VAL A 157 -10.10 10.49 10.79
CA VAL A 157 -11.28 11.37 10.85
C VAL A 157 -10.92 12.63 11.61
N GLY A 158 -11.53 13.75 11.28
CA GLY A 158 -11.32 15.00 12.01
C GLY A 158 -12.01 14.99 13.38
N VAL A 159 -11.49 15.81 14.30
CA VAL A 159 -12.08 15.99 15.63
C VAL A 159 -13.04 17.18 15.63
N ASP A 160 -12.51 18.36 15.27
CA ASP A 160 -13.23 19.63 15.36
C ASP A 160 -13.94 19.97 14.04
N GLU A 161 -13.34 19.56 12.91
CA GLU A 161 -13.80 19.83 11.54
C GLU A 161 -13.64 18.57 10.71
N SER A 162 -14.48 18.37 9.68
CA SER A 162 -14.27 17.28 8.75
C SER A 162 -12.94 17.47 8.02
N ILE A 163 -12.13 16.42 7.95
CA ILE A 163 -10.92 16.41 7.13
C ILE A 163 -11.23 16.16 5.66
N ARG A 164 -12.48 16.25 5.20
CA ARG A 164 -12.87 15.93 3.82
C ARG A 164 -13.72 17.07 3.23
N ASP A 165 -13.55 17.29 1.93
CA ASP A 165 -14.15 18.42 1.19
C ASP A 165 -15.67 18.48 1.41
N TYR A 166 -16.23 19.69 1.58
CA TYR A 166 -17.65 20.02 1.85
C TYR A 166 -18.20 19.88 3.30
N ASP A 167 -17.38 20.06 4.35
CA ASP A 167 -17.84 20.17 5.75
C ASP A 167 -18.68 18.97 6.26
N LYS A 168 -18.60 17.83 5.58
CA LYS A 168 -19.29 16.60 5.98
C LYS A 168 -18.32 15.45 5.89
N ASP A 169 -18.08 14.84 7.04
CA ASP A 169 -17.50 13.50 7.05
C ASP A 169 -18.40 12.58 6.22
N TYR A 170 -17.78 11.76 5.39
CA TYR A 170 -18.50 10.71 4.69
C TYR A 170 -19.32 9.90 5.68
N ASP A 171 -20.48 9.42 5.24
CA ASP A 171 -21.33 8.62 6.11
C ASP A 171 -20.58 7.41 6.68
N LYS A 172 -21.08 6.90 7.81
CA LYS A 172 -20.46 5.78 8.52
C LYS A 172 -20.24 4.57 7.61
N ALA A 173 -21.14 4.31 6.66
CA ALA A 173 -21.03 3.16 5.77
C ALA A 173 -19.86 3.30 4.79
N TYR A 174 -19.67 4.49 4.21
CA TYR A 174 -18.49 4.78 3.41
C TYR A 174 -17.22 4.67 4.24
N MET A 175 -17.17 5.27 5.45
CA MET A 175 -15.97 5.22 6.29
C MET A 175 -15.59 3.81 6.76
N ASP A 176 -16.60 2.98 7.07
CA ASP A 176 -16.38 1.57 7.38
C ASP A 176 -15.83 0.81 6.16
N SER A 177 -16.35 1.10 4.96
CA SER A 177 -15.83 0.51 3.72
C SER A 177 -14.41 0.99 3.40
N PHE A 178 -14.15 2.29 3.53
CA PHE A 178 -12.83 2.89 3.32
C PHE A 178 -11.80 2.22 4.23
N TYR A 179 -12.11 2.08 5.52
CA TYR A 179 -11.20 1.44 6.46
C TYR A 179 -10.99 -0.04 6.13
N ARG A 180 -12.06 -0.78 5.82
CA ARG A 180 -11.97 -2.18 5.39
C ARG A 180 -11.03 -2.34 4.20
N GLU A 181 -11.23 -1.57 3.14
CA GLU A 181 -10.43 -1.68 1.92
C GLU A 181 -8.96 -1.32 2.16
N ASN A 182 -8.69 -0.26 2.93
CA ASN A 182 -7.32 0.10 3.29
C ASN A 182 -6.64 -1.00 4.12
N VAL A 183 -7.35 -1.63 5.06
CA VAL A 183 -6.84 -2.79 5.81
C VAL A 183 -6.54 -3.95 4.87
N VAL A 184 -7.46 -4.34 4.00
CA VAL A 184 -7.24 -5.45 3.06
C VAL A 184 -6.02 -5.18 2.17
N ARG A 185 -5.89 -3.97 1.62
CA ARG A 185 -4.77 -3.61 0.74
C ARG A 185 -3.45 -3.49 1.48
N TYR A 186 -3.43 -2.92 2.69
CA TYR A 186 -2.25 -2.90 3.54
C TYR A 186 -1.76 -4.31 3.85
N LEU A 187 -2.66 -5.18 4.32
CA LEU A 187 -2.34 -6.57 4.64
C LEU A 187 -1.88 -7.35 3.40
N LYS A 188 -2.48 -7.11 2.24
CA LYS A 188 -2.14 -7.80 0.99
C LYS A 188 -0.79 -7.37 0.44
N TYR A 189 -0.60 -6.06 0.27
CA TYR A 189 0.44 -5.50 -0.58
C TYR A 189 1.64 -4.96 0.21
N LYS A 190 1.41 -4.34 1.36
CA LYS A 190 2.45 -3.62 2.12
C LYS A 190 3.04 -4.45 3.25
N MET A 191 2.21 -5.22 3.97
CA MET A 191 2.68 -6.08 5.05
C MET A 191 3.55 -7.22 4.49
N SER A 192 4.72 -7.42 5.09
CA SER A 192 5.62 -8.51 4.67
C SER A 192 5.00 -9.88 4.88
N LYS A 193 5.36 -10.85 4.02
CA LYS A 193 4.87 -12.23 4.12
C LYS A 193 5.21 -12.90 5.45
N SER A 194 6.42 -12.67 5.96
CA SER A 194 6.88 -13.23 7.23
C SER A 194 6.03 -12.73 8.39
N GLU A 195 5.77 -11.43 8.43
CA GLU A 195 4.91 -10.81 9.43
C GLU A 195 3.46 -11.25 9.32
N PHE A 196 2.90 -11.25 8.12
CA PHE A 196 1.54 -11.70 7.88
C PHE A 196 1.32 -13.14 8.37
N LYS A 197 2.23 -14.06 8.02
CA LYS A 197 2.20 -15.45 8.52
C LYS A 197 2.28 -15.51 10.04
N ARG A 198 3.22 -14.80 10.66
CA ARG A 198 3.40 -14.76 12.12
C ARG A 198 2.16 -14.30 12.86
N ARG A 199 1.45 -13.28 12.35
CA ARG A 199 0.28 -12.69 13.00
C ARG A 199 -1.01 -13.50 12.76
N PHE A 200 -1.16 -14.08 11.58
CA PHE A 200 -2.44 -14.60 11.11
C PHE A 200 -2.50 -16.11 10.91
N LYS A 201 -1.39 -16.77 10.59
CA LYS A 201 -1.35 -18.19 10.24
C LYS A 201 -0.70 -19.08 11.30
N ASN A 202 0.30 -18.58 12.02
CA ASN A 202 1.09 -19.40 12.95
C ASN A 202 0.42 -19.63 14.33
N LYS A 203 -0.90 -19.46 14.43
CA LYS A 203 -1.68 -19.70 15.66
C LYS A 203 -2.64 -20.90 15.54
N GLU A 204 -2.48 -21.71 14.50
CA GLU A 204 -3.05 -23.06 14.40
C GLU A 204 -2.02 -24.10 14.82
#